data_AF-A0A920S3C0-F1
#
_entry.id   AF-A0A920S3C0-F1
#
_cell.length_a   1.000
_cell.length_b   1.000
_cell.length_c   1.000
_cell.angle_alpha   90.00
_cell.angle_beta   90.00
_cell.angle_gamma   90.00
#
_symmetry.space_group_name_H-M   'P 1'
#
loop_
_entity.id
_entity.type
_entity.pdbx_description
1 polymer ?
#
loop_
_entity_poly.entity_id
_entity_poly.type
_entity_poly.pdbx_seq_one_letter_code
_entity_poly.pdbx_strand_id
1 'polypeptide(L)'
;MKRIAFLLATLVLSGCASIVSSVTDTLAEDLSRAILNNDDLATVKEGVPLFLSSWMRYSPPARITPKMLTAAARLNASYATGFVVDQARQTRLTNKSMELSQRAACRLIAWTCDARKMPLLGMETHAQLETNRRTRHVRICQ
;
A
#
# COMPACT_ATOMS: atom_id res chain seq x y z
N MET A 1 -44.74 -7.85 1.70
CA MET A 1 -44.11 -6.52 1.49
C MET A 1 -42.94 -6.24 2.44
N LYS A 2 -43.08 -6.32 3.78
CA LYS A 2 -41.97 -6.08 4.74
C LYS A 2 -40.71 -6.95 4.52
N ARG A 3 -40.86 -8.23 4.17
CA ARG A 3 -39.73 -9.14 3.90
C ARG A 3 -38.95 -8.81 2.62
N ILE A 4 -39.63 -8.29 1.60
CA ILE A 4 -39.02 -7.88 0.33
C ILE A 4 -38.22 -6.58 0.54
N ALA A 5 -38.78 -5.63 1.30
CA ALA A 5 -38.06 -4.40 1.69
C ALA A 5 -36.80 -4.69 2.52
N PHE A 6 -36.86 -5.68 3.42
CA PHE A 6 -35.70 -6.10 4.22
C PHE A 6 -34.59 -6.74 3.36
N LEU A 7 -34.97 -7.59 2.40
CA LEU A 7 -34.02 -8.22 1.46
C LEU A 7 -33.36 -7.19 0.54
N LEU A 8 -34.14 -6.24 0.00
CA LEU A 8 -33.62 -5.12 -0.79
C LEU A 8 -32.66 -4.23 0.02
N ALA A 9 -33.00 -3.92 1.27
CA ALA A 9 -32.13 -3.13 2.14
C ALA A 9 -30.78 -3.82 2.41
N THR A 10 -30.77 -5.14 2.64
CA THR A 10 -29.53 -5.89 2.83
C THR A 10 -28.67 -5.99 1.57
N LEU A 11 -29.30 -5.97 0.39
CA LEU A 11 -28.60 -6.03 -0.90
C LEU A 11 -27.94 -4.70 -1.27
N VAL A 12 -28.54 -3.57 -0.88
CA VAL A 12 -27.96 -2.24 -1.06
C VAL A 12 -26.78 -2.02 -0.10
N LEU A 13 -26.87 -2.50 1.14
CA LEU A 13 -25.79 -2.37 2.14
C LEU A 13 -24.51 -3.14 1.79
N SER A 14 -24.62 -4.31 1.12
CA SER A 14 -23.44 -5.08 0.70
C SER A 14 -22.70 -4.45 -0.48
N GLY A 15 -23.39 -3.64 -1.30
CA GLY A 15 -22.79 -2.90 -2.42
C GLY A 15 -21.93 -1.71 -1.99
N CYS A 16 -22.24 -1.08 -0.86
CA CYS A 16 -21.46 0.07 -0.36
C CYS A 16 -20.04 -0.31 0.06
N ALA A 17 -19.81 -1.54 0.54
CA ALA A 17 -18.48 -1.98 1.00
C ALA A 17 -17.45 -1.99 -0.15
N SER A 18 -17.88 -2.39 -1.35
CA SER A 18 -17.04 -2.39 -2.56
C SER A 18 -16.71 -0.96 -3.03
N ILE A 19 -17.69 -0.05 -2.96
CA ILE A 19 -17.50 1.36 -3.32
C ILE A 19 -16.55 2.04 -2.34
N VAL A 20 -16.77 1.87 -1.02
CA VAL A 20 -15.90 2.45 0.02
C VAL A 20 -14.47 1.95 -0.12
N SER A 21 -14.26 0.66 -0.41
CA SER A 21 -12.92 0.10 -0.62
C SER A 21 -12.20 0.74 -1.80
N SER A 22 -12.90 0.95 -2.93
CA SER A 22 -12.33 1.61 -4.12
C SER A 22 -11.95 3.08 -3.89
N VAL A 23 -12.77 3.83 -3.12
CA VAL A 23 -12.52 5.24 -2.80
C VAL A 23 -11.39 5.40 -1.78
N THR A 24 -11.25 4.44 -0.84
CA THR A 24 -10.17 4.46 0.16
C THR A 24 -8.80 4.22 -0.50
N ASP A 25 -8.75 3.39 -1.54
CA ASP A 25 -7.53 3.14 -2.32
C ASP A 25 -7.06 4.37 -3.09
N THR A 26 -7.97 5.12 -3.73
CA THR A 26 -7.64 6.38 -4.40
C THR A 26 -7.21 7.45 -3.40
N LEU A 27 -7.86 7.52 -2.24
CA LEU A 27 -7.49 8.46 -1.17
C LEU A 27 -6.07 8.23 -0.64
N ALA A 28 -5.64 6.99 -0.46
CA ALA A 28 -4.29 6.68 0.02
C ALA A 28 -3.20 7.12 -0.96
N GLU A 29 -3.44 6.97 -2.26
CA GLU A 29 -2.53 7.42 -3.33
C GLU A 29 -2.54 8.95 -3.46
N ASP A 30 -3.73 9.56 -3.41
CA ASP A 30 -3.90 11.02 -3.49
C ASP A 30 -3.29 11.72 -2.29
N LEU A 31 -3.44 11.17 -1.09
CA LEU A 31 -2.81 11.69 0.12
C LEU A 31 -1.30 11.56 0.06
N SER A 32 -0.79 10.42 -0.45
CA SER A 32 0.65 10.26 -0.65
C SER A 32 1.19 11.31 -1.61
N ARG A 33 0.49 11.57 -2.71
CA ARG A 33 0.84 12.65 -3.64
C ARG A 33 0.74 14.03 -3.00
N ALA A 34 -0.32 14.32 -2.27
CA ALA A 34 -0.54 15.60 -1.60
C ALA A 34 0.49 15.90 -0.50
N ILE A 35 0.99 14.86 0.19
CA ILE A 35 2.07 14.97 1.17
C ILE A 35 3.42 15.22 0.48
N LEU A 36 3.68 14.55 -0.65
CA LEU A 36 4.94 14.66 -1.38
C LEU A 36 5.07 15.93 -2.21
N ASN A 37 3.94 16.51 -2.62
CA ASN A 37 3.87 17.71 -3.46
C ASN A 37 3.24 18.90 -2.71
N ASN A 38 3.47 18.98 -1.40
CA ASN A 38 2.95 20.05 -0.56
C ASN A 38 3.89 21.25 -0.53
N ASP A 39 3.35 22.46 -0.68
CA ASP A 39 4.12 23.70 -0.62
C ASP A 39 4.57 24.06 0.82
N ASP A 40 3.88 23.55 1.85
CA ASP A 40 4.24 23.70 3.27
C ASP A 40 4.75 22.38 3.87
N LEU A 41 6.04 22.16 3.67
CA LEU A 41 6.76 21.01 4.18
C LEU A 41 6.85 20.98 5.72
N ALA A 42 6.66 22.12 6.41
CA ALA A 42 6.70 22.18 7.88
C ALA A 42 5.44 21.54 8.49
N THR A 43 4.26 21.84 7.96
CA THR A 43 2.99 21.22 8.38
C THR A 43 2.97 19.71 8.07
N VAL A 44 3.50 19.32 6.91
CA VAL A 44 3.65 17.90 6.54
C VAL A 44 4.56 17.15 7.51
N LYS A 45 5.69 17.76 7.90
CA LYS A 45 6.64 17.18 8.85
C LYS A 45 6.00 16.84 10.20
N GLU A 46 5.04 17.63 10.66
CA GLU A 46 4.38 17.38 11.95
C GLU A 46 3.23 16.37 11.85
N GLY A 47 2.47 16.37 10.74
CA GLY A 47 1.29 15.53 10.57
C GLY A 47 1.55 14.08 10.11
N VAL A 48 2.58 13.84 9.29
CA VAL A 48 2.84 12.53 8.67
C VAL A 48 3.07 11.40 9.69
N PRO A 49 3.86 11.56 10.77
CA PRO A 49 4.05 10.51 11.77
C PRO A 49 2.75 10.07 12.45
N LEU A 50 1.81 11.01 12.64
CA LEU A 50 0.54 10.77 13.32
C LEU A 50 -0.43 10.00 12.43
N PHE A 51 -0.50 10.35 11.14
CA PHE A 51 -1.31 9.62 10.15
C PHE A 51 -0.84 8.16 9.98
N LEU A 52 0.48 7.96 9.82
CA LEU A 52 1.05 6.63 9.57
C LEU A 52 0.88 5.66 10.75
N SER A 53 1.02 6.16 11.98
CA SER A 53 0.92 5.33 13.19
C SER A 53 -0.52 4.94 13.53
N SER A 54 -1.46 5.85 13.32
CA SER A 54 -2.88 5.63 13.64
C SER A 54 -3.53 4.65 12.66
N TRP A 55 -3.35 4.88 11.37
CA TRP A 55 -4.06 4.13 10.34
C TRP A 55 -3.73 2.64 10.32
N MET A 56 -2.46 2.30 10.59
CA MET A 56 -1.99 0.92 10.61
C MET A 56 -2.41 0.16 11.88
N ARG A 57 -2.72 0.89 12.97
CA ARG A 57 -3.18 0.32 14.24
C ARG A 57 -4.68 0.02 14.25
N TYR A 58 -5.48 0.84 13.58
CA TYR A 58 -6.95 0.72 13.60
C TYR A 58 -7.54 -0.04 12.40
N SER A 59 -6.72 -0.41 11.42
CA SER A 59 -7.18 -1.15 10.24
C SER A 59 -7.00 -2.66 10.42
N PRO A 60 -8.08 -3.48 10.36
CA PRO A 60 -7.95 -4.93 10.41
C PRO A 60 -7.23 -5.45 9.15
N PRO A 61 -6.51 -6.58 9.24
CA PRO A 61 -5.63 -7.08 8.18
C PRO A 61 -6.32 -7.29 6.81
N ALA A 62 -7.62 -7.61 6.83
CA ALA A 62 -8.46 -7.83 5.66
C ALA A 62 -8.75 -6.55 4.86
N ARG A 63 -8.67 -5.36 5.49
CA ARG A 63 -8.92 -4.06 4.83
C ARG A 63 -7.64 -3.39 4.32
N ILE A 64 -6.47 -3.99 4.55
CA ILE A 64 -5.19 -3.43 4.12
C ILE A 64 -4.93 -3.83 2.68
N THR A 65 -5.02 -2.92 1.71
CA THR A 65 -4.74 -3.24 0.30
C THR A 65 -3.24 -3.14 -0.03
N PRO A 66 -2.78 -3.72 -1.16
CA PRO A 66 -1.42 -3.51 -1.64
C PRO A 66 -1.09 -2.02 -1.86
N LYS A 67 -2.04 -1.25 -2.41
CA LYS A 67 -1.89 0.20 -2.63
C LYS A 67 -1.68 0.96 -1.32
N MET A 68 -2.49 0.64 -0.32
CA MET A 68 -2.36 1.19 1.04
C MET A 68 -0.97 0.94 1.64
N LEU A 69 -0.44 -0.27 1.49
CA LEU A 69 0.91 -0.62 1.94
C LEU A 69 1.99 0.14 1.16
N THR A 70 1.85 0.29 -0.16
CA THR A 70 2.76 1.06 -1.00
C THR A 70 2.77 2.55 -0.64
N ALA A 71 1.60 3.15 -0.41
CA ALA A 71 1.45 4.53 0.04
C ALA A 71 2.17 4.75 1.38
N ALA A 72 1.90 3.90 2.38
CA ALA A 72 2.57 3.97 3.67
C ALA A 72 4.10 3.76 3.56
N ALA A 73 4.55 2.87 2.67
CA ALA A 73 5.97 2.68 2.42
C ALA A 73 6.64 3.95 1.87
N ARG A 74 6.05 4.57 0.83
CA ARG A 74 6.56 5.81 0.23
C ARG A 74 6.64 6.93 1.26
N LEU A 75 5.58 7.12 2.03
CA LEU A 75 5.53 8.13 3.09
C LEU A 75 6.62 7.95 4.14
N ASN A 76 6.86 6.70 4.60
CA ASN A 76 7.94 6.43 5.56
C ASN A 76 9.33 6.72 4.95
N ALA A 77 9.57 6.35 3.69
CA ALA A 77 10.85 6.61 3.02
C ALA A 77 11.08 8.11 2.85
N SER A 78 10.12 8.82 2.25
CA SER A 78 10.23 10.25 1.99
C SER A 78 10.34 11.07 3.28
N TYR A 79 9.64 10.67 4.35
CA TYR A 79 9.78 11.33 5.64
C TYR A 79 11.17 11.10 6.25
N ALA A 80 11.67 9.87 6.17
CA ALA A 80 12.99 9.52 6.69
C ALA A 80 14.11 10.30 6.00
N THR A 81 14.03 10.47 4.68
CA THR A 81 15.05 11.17 3.90
C THR A 81 14.88 12.69 3.90
N GLY A 82 13.64 13.20 3.94
CA GLY A 82 13.36 14.63 3.86
C GLY A 82 13.39 15.38 5.18
N PHE A 83 13.12 14.72 6.32
CA PHE A 83 12.85 15.43 7.58
C PHE A 83 13.61 14.91 8.81
N VAL A 84 14.24 13.73 8.73
CA VAL A 84 14.89 13.09 9.89
C VAL A 84 16.40 13.21 9.81
N VAL A 85 16.97 13.91 10.79
CA VAL A 85 18.43 14.09 10.92
C VAL A 85 19.07 12.96 11.74
N ASP A 86 18.36 12.43 12.74
CA ASP A 86 18.87 11.32 13.57
C ASP A 86 18.98 10.03 12.75
N GLN A 87 20.21 9.54 12.56
CA GLN A 87 20.50 8.37 11.73
C GLN A 87 19.79 7.11 12.22
N ALA A 88 19.67 6.94 13.55
CA ALA A 88 19.00 5.78 14.12
C ALA A 88 17.51 5.79 13.77
N ARG A 89 16.84 6.94 13.90
CA ARG A 89 15.43 7.12 13.52
C ARG A 89 15.22 7.02 12.01
N GLN A 90 16.12 7.58 11.20
CA GLN A 90 16.08 7.46 9.75
C GLN A 90 16.11 5.98 9.35
N THR A 91 17.05 5.21 9.91
CA THR A 91 17.18 3.76 9.68
C THR A 91 15.92 2.98 10.08
N ARG A 92 15.30 3.32 11.21
CA ARG A 92 14.03 2.67 11.62
C ARG A 92 12.91 2.91 10.60
N LEU A 93 12.78 4.13 10.10
CA LEU A 93 11.73 4.50 9.15
C LEU A 93 11.97 3.94 7.75
N THR A 94 13.22 3.93 7.26
CA THR A 94 13.56 3.30 5.97
C THR A 94 13.38 1.78 6.03
N ASN A 95 13.74 1.13 7.14
CA ASN A 95 13.44 -0.29 7.35
C ASN A 95 11.94 -0.55 7.37
N LYS A 96 11.15 0.34 8.00
CA LYS A 96 9.69 0.22 8.01
C LYS A 96 9.11 0.37 6.60
N SER A 97 9.62 1.32 5.82
CA SER A 97 9.26 1.49 4.40
C SER A 97 9.52 0.21 3.59
N MET A 98 10.68 -0.41 3.77
CA MET A 98 11.05 -1.65 3.09
C MET A 98 10.14 -2.82 3.48
N GLU A 99 9.82 -2.98 4.77
CA GLU A 99 8.87 -3.98 5.26
C GLU A 99 7.49 -3.82 4.61
N LEU A 100 6.96 -2.60 4.57
CA LEU A 100 5.65 -2.30 3.98
C LEU A 100 5.65 -2.55 2.47
N SER A 101 6.72 -2.18 1.76
CA SER A 101 6.89 -2.45 0.33
C SER A 101 6.90 -3.94 0.04
N GLN A 102 7.63 -4.74 0.82
CA GLN A 102 7.64 -6.20 0.67
C GLN A 102 6.26 -6.79 0.92
N ARG A 103 5.55 -6.33 1.94
CA ARG A 103 4.17 -6.79 2.23
C ARG A 103 3.21 -6.43 1.11
N ALA A 104 3.35 -5.26 0.49
CA ALA A 104 2.57 -4.86 -0.68
C ALA A 104 2.83 -5.81 -1.86
N ALA A 105 4.11 -6.04 -2.17
CA ALA A 105 4.53 -6.93 -3.24
C ALA A 105 4.04 -8.37 -3.02
N CYS A 106 4.18 -8.90 -1.80
CA CYS A 106 3.75 -10.25 -1.43
C CYS A 106 2.26 -10.51 -1.70
N ARG A 107 1.41 -9.49 -1.49
CA ARG A 107 -0.03 -9.56 -1.78
C ARG A 107 -0.35 -9.57 -3.28
N LEU A 108 0.58 -9.14 -4.14
CA LEU A 108 0.41 -9.08 -5.59
C LEU A 108 1.14 -10.22 -6.32
N ILE A 109 2.29 -10.63 -5.80
CA ILE A 109 3.24 -11.54 -6.44
C ILE A 109 3.80 -12.49 -5.38
N ALA A 110 3.35 -13.74 -5.39
CA ALA A 110 3.61 -14.71 -4.31
C ALA A 110 5.10 -14.91 -3.99
N TRP A 111 5.99 -14.97 -4.98
CA TRP A 111 7.43 -15.19 -4.74
C TRP A 111 8.08 -14.05 -3.95
N THR A 112 7.50 -12.84 -3.98
CA THR A 112 8.08 -11.67 -3.31
C THR A 112 7.90 -11.68 -1.79
N CYS A 113 7.09 -12.59 -1.24
CA CYS A 113 6.93 -12.76 0.20
C CYS A 113 8.26 -13.08 0.90
N ASP A 114 9.16 -13.82 0.24
CA ASP A 114 10.48 -14.17 0.78
C ASP A 114 11.64 -13.46 0.08
N ALA A 115 11.36 -12.44 -0.76
CA ALA A 115 12.39 -11.74 -1.53
C ALA A 115 13.56 -11.22 -0.68
N ARG A 116 13.30 -10.76 0.55
CA ARG A 116 14.36 -10.27 1.46
C ARG A 116 15.32 -11.34 1.97
N LYS A 117 14.94 -12.61 1.91
CA LYS A 117 15.77 -13.74 2.35
C LYS A 117 16.54 -14.37 1.18
N MET A 118 16.23 -13.96 -0.04
CA MET A 118 16.78 -14.54 -1.25
C MET A 118 18.04 -13.78 -1.69
N PRO A 119 19.04 -14.46 -2.28
CA PRO A 119 20.15 -13.79 -2.96
C PRO A 119 19.67 -12.94 -4.14
N LEU A 120 20.40 -11.88 -4.46
CA LEU A 120 20.07 -10.97 -5.56
C LEU A 120 19.81 -11.71 -6.89
N LEU A 121 20.68 -12.66 -7.24
CA LEU A 121 20.54 -13.46 -8.46
C LEU A 121 19.21 -14.25 -8.53
N GLY A 122 18.75 -14.76 -7.39
CA GLY A 122 17.45 -15.43 -7.31
C GLY A 122 16.30 -14.46 -7.55
N MET A 123 16.39 -13.25 -6.99
CA MET A 123 15.38 -12.21 -7.18
C MET A 123 15.27 -11.81 -8.66
N GLU A 124 16.40 -11.59 -9.33
CA GLU A 124 16.45 -11.24 -10.76
C GLU A 124 15.81 -12.32 -11.63
N THR A 125 16.11 -13.58 -11.33
CA THR A 125 15.54 -14.74 -12.03
C THR A 125 14.02 -14.76 -11.92
N HIS A 126 13.48 -14.62 -10.70
CA HIS A 126 12.03 -14.59 -10.50
C HIS A 126 11.36 -13.37 -11.13
N ALA A 127 12.00 -12.19 -11.09
CA ALA A 127 11.50 -10.98 -11.73
C ALA A 127 11.40 -11.15 -13.26
N GLN A 128 12.39 -11.79 -13.88
CA GLN A 128 12.40 -12.08 -15.31
C GLN A 128 11.28 -13.07 -15.70
N LEU A 129 11.09 -14.12 -14.90
CA LEU A 129 10.01 -15.10 -15.11
C LEU A 129 8.62 -14.46 -15.03
N GLU A 130 8.41 -13.56 -14.07
CA GLU A 130 7.14 -12.84 -13.92
C GLU A 130 6.88 -11.90 -15.12
N THR A 131 7.92 -11.22 -15.60
CA THR A 131 7.86 -10.38 -16.80
C THR A 131 7.52 -11.19 -18.05
N ASN A 132 8.13 -12.37 -18.18
CA ASN A 132 7.87 -13.31 -19.27
C ASN A 132 6.43 -13.88 -19.23
N ARG A 133 5.88 -14.13 -18.03
CA ARG A 133 4.47 -14.52 -17.90
C ARG A 133 3.54 -13.41 -18.33
N ARG A 134 3.75 -12.18 -17.86
CA ARG A 134 2.91 -11.02 -18.25
C ARG A 134 2.93 -10.77 -19.74
N THR A 135 4.10 -10.74 -20.37
CA THR A 135 4.23 -10.55 -21.83
C THR A 135 3.63 -11.68 -22.65
N ARG A 136 3.65 -12.92 -22.14
CA ARG A 136 2.97 -14.05 -22.78
C ARG A 136 1.45 -13.94 -22.63
N HIS A 137 0.95 -13.53 -21.46
CA HIS A 137 -0.48 -13.37 -21.22
C HIS A 137 -1.10 -12.26 -22.10
N VAL A 138 -0.41 -11.12 -22.25
CA VAL A 138 -0.84 -10.04 -23.16
C VAL A 138 -0.94 -10.52 -24.60
N ARG A 139 0.00 -11.34 -25.08
CA ARG A 139 -0.02 -11.91 -26.43
C ARG A 139 -1.12 -12.95 -26.68
N ILE A 140 -1.70 -13.53 -25.64
CA ILE A 140 -2.80 -14.51 -25.76
C ILE A 140 -4.18 -13.82 -25.79
N CYS A 141 -4.27 -12.60 -25.26
CA CYS A 141 -5.50 -11.81 -25.24
C CYS A 141 -5.59 -10.79 -26.40
N GLN A 142 -4.68 -10.86 -27.36
CA GLN A 142 -4.72 -10.15 -28.65
C GLN A 142 -5.02 -11.15 -29.76
#